data_AF-A0A8I3AIP2-F1
#
_entry.id   AF-A0A8I3AIP2-F1
#
_cell.length_a   1.000
_cell.length_b   1.000
_cell.length_c   1.000
_cell.angle_alpha   90.00
_cell.angle_beta   90.00
_cell.angle_gamma   90.00
#
_symmetry.space_group_name_H-M   'P 1'
#
loop_
_entity.id
_entity.type
_entity.pdbx_description
1 polymer ?
#
loop_
_entity_poly.entity_id
_entity_poly.type
_entity_poly.pdbx_seq_one_letter_code
_entity_poly.pdbx_strand_id
1 'polypeptide(L)'
;MASSGSLKDLSKAINAYYSNAPTLPLPDELTQAIEAYLDKHEKFDDQTSEKLHDELQVIYNSHVAGQPSRYASFIAIFRRFVTVIRTPARLFQWWDIMGESVEMNAVQEKGLLEESAAGTMDLLMMGDVYEQENKADGAVNPFAERLYLAWMDKHRPIESSQGDESDIGGGSTERPMREGLIAWGKKKPKVRFDLSDNHLGATC
;
A
#
# COMPACT_ATOMS: atom_id res chain seq x y z
N MET A 1 -1.06 17.10 -26.32
CA MET A 1 -0.26 18.16 -25.64
C MET A 1 0.66 17.46 -24.68
N ALA A 2 1.95 17.82 -24.62
CA ALA A 2 2.86 17.19 -23.66
C ALA A 2 2.46 17.58 -22.23
N SER A 3 2.31 16.60 -21.35
CA SER A 3 2.12 16.85 -19.91
C SER A 3 3.35 17.61 -19.38
N SER A 4 3.16 18.70 -18.65
CA SER A 4 4.29 19.51 -18.14
C SER A 4 5.03 18.87 -16.95
N GLY A 5 4.57 17.68 -16.53
CA GLY A 5 5.04 16.98 -15.33
C GLY A 5 4.77 17.74 -14.03
N SER A 6 3.92 18.77 -14.05
CA SER A 6 3.57 19.51 -12.82
C SER A 6 2.48 18.80 -12.02
N LEU A 7 2.47 19.00 -10.71
CA LEU A 7 1.42 18.48 -9.81
C LEU A 7 0.01 18.90 -10.26
N LYS A 8 -0.12 20.11 -10.81
CA LYS A 8 -1.39 20.62 -11.32
C LYS A 8 -1.90 19.84 -12.53
N ASP A 9 -1.02 19.49 -13.46
CA ASP A 9 -1.41 18.71 -14.63
C ASP A 9 -1.68 17.25 -14.26
N LEU A 10 -0.90 16.69 -13.33
CA LEU A 10 -1.17 15.37 -12.78
C LEU A 10 -2.54 15.31 -12.09
N SER A 11 -2.83 16.26 -11.19
CA SER A 11 -4.11 16.34 -10.51
C SER A 11 -5.28 16.44 -11.49
N LYS A 12 -5.15 17.27 -12.53
CA LYS A 12 -6.16 17.36 -13.59
C LYS A 12 -6.39 16.03 -14.30
N ALA A 13 -5.32 15.32 -14.66
CA ALA A 13 -5.42 14.02 -15.33
C ALA A 13 -6.15 12.99 -14.45
N ILE A 14 -5.80 12.93 -13.15
CA ILE A 14 -6.46 12.02 -12.20
C ILE A 14 -7.94 12.39 -12.00
N ASN A 15 -8.25 13.68 -11.85
CA ASN A 15 -9.63 14.16 -11.72
C ASN A 15 -10.46 13.86 -12.97
N ALA A 16 -9.89 14.05 -14.16
CA ALA A 16 -10.54 13.72 -15.43
C ALA A 16 -10.81 12.21 -15.55
N TYR A 17 -9.85 11.38 -15.15
CA TYR A 17 -10.01 9.92 -15.11
C TYR A 17 -11.20 9.49 -14.22
N TYR A 18 -11.29 10.02 -12.99
CA TYR A 18 -12.41 9.68 -12.10
C TYR A 18 -13.76 10.27 -12.54
N SER A 19 -13.74 11.33 -13.33
CA SER A 19 -14.95 11.91 -13.93
C SER A 19 -15.48 11.08 -15.11
N ASN A 20 -14.60 10.35 -15.82
CA ASN A 20 -14.91 9.66 -17.08
C ASN A 20 -15.10 8.14 -16.92
N ALA A 21 -15.58 7.69 -15.75
CA ALA A 21 -15.71 6.29 -15.37
C ALA A 21 -14.35 5.55 -15.32
N PRO A 22 -13.77 5.36 -14.14
CA PRO A 22 -12.45 4.75 -14.01
C PRO A 22 -12.44 3.28 -14.47
N THR A 23 -11.45 2.94 -15.29
CA THR A 23 -11.23 1.59 -15.81
C THR A 23 -9.83 1.07 -15.50
N LEU A 24 -9.69 -0.25 -15.39
CA LEU A 24 -8.40 -0.93 -15.39
C LEU A 24 -8.25 -1.76 -16.68
N PRO A 25 -7.06 -1.78 -17.33
CA PRO A 25 -5.84 -1.05 -16.96
C PRO A 25 -5.97 0.48 -17.12
N LEU A 26 -5.05 1.23 -16.49
CA LEU A 26 -5.06 2.70 -16.54
C LEU A 26 -4.90 3.21 -17.98
N PRO A 27 -5.68 4.20 -18.42
CA PRO A 27 -5.56 4.79 -19.77
C PRO A 27 -4.18 5.38 -20.03
N ASP A 28 -3.75 5.36 -21.29
CA ASP A 28 -2.45 5.89 -21.73
C ASP A 28 -2.26 7.36 -21.36
N GLU A 29 -3.32 8.17 -21.46
CA GLU A 29 -3.28 9.59 -21.12
C GLU A 29 -2.91 9.82 -19.64
N LEU A 30 -3.53 9.06 -18.73
CA LEU A 30 -3.21 9.13 -17.31
C LEU A 30 -1.80 8.57 -17.05
N THR A 31 -1.44 7.46 -17.69
CA THR A 31 -0.11 6.86 -17.58
C THR A 31 0.99 7.85 -17.99
N GLN A 32 0.84 8.53 -19.12
CA GLN A 32 1.78 9.56 -19.59
C GLN A 32 1.87 10.75 -18.63
N ALA A 33 0.77 11.17 -18.01
CA ALA A 33 0.78 12.24 -17.04
C ALA A 33 1.53 11.85 -15.75
N ILE A 34 1.37 10.60 -15.30
CA ILE A 34 2.10 10.04 -14.16
C ILE A 34 3.60 9.95 -14.48
N GLU A 35 3.97 9.38 -15.63
CA GLU A 35 5.37 9.25 -16.06
C GLU A 35 6.06 10.60 -16.17
N ALA A 36 5.42 11.58 -16.82
CA ALA A 36 5.97 12.93 -16.92
C ALA A 36 6.18 13.61 -15.55
N TYR A 37 5.33 13.30 -14.57
CA TYR A 37 5.51 13.77 -13.20
C TYR A 37 6.69 13.05 -12.52
N LEU A 38 6.76 11.72 -12.61
CA LEU A 38 7.83 10.92 -12.03
C LEU A 38 9.21 11.29 -12.58
N ASP A 39 9.34 11.46 -13.90
CA ASP A 39 10.59 11.84 -14.56
C ASP A 39 11.12 13.20 -14.08
N LYS A 40 10.22 14.14 -13.82
CA LYS A 40 10.57 15.47 -13.30
C LYS A 40 11.00 15.45 -11.83
N HIS A 41 10.51 14.45 -11.09
CA HIS A 41 10.67 14.30 -9.65
C HIS A 41 11.49 13.05 -9.30
N GLU A 42 12.42 12.64 -10.17
CA GLU A 42 13.30 11.49 -9.99
C GLU A 42 14.11 11.58 -8.69
N LYS A 43 14.55 12.80 -8.34
CA LYS A 43 15.20 13.07 -7.06
C LYS A 43 14.15 13.38 -6.02
N PHE A 44 14.24 12.68 -4.90
CA PHE A 44 13.36 12.96 -3.77
C PHE A 44 13.56 14.36 -3.23
N ASP A 45 12.43 15.02 -3.03
CA ASP A 45 12.29 16.29 -2.35
C ASP A 45 11.10 16.18 -1.40
N ASP A 46 11.34 16.40 -0.11
CA ASP A 46 10.30 16.18 0.91
C ASP A 46 9.14 17.16 0.77
N GLN A 47 9.40 18.41 0.35
CA GLN A 47 8.34 19.40 0.11
C GLN A 47 7.44 19.00 -1.06
N THR A 48 8.02 18.47 -2.13
CA THR A 48 7.26 17.92 -3.26
C THR A 48 6.49 16.67 -2.85
N SER A 49 7.11 15.80 -2.05
CA SER A 49 6.49 14.59 -1.51
C SER A 49 5.27 14.91 -0.65
N GLU A 50 5.37 15.90 0.23
CA GLU A 50 4.26 16.40 1.06
C GLU A 50 3.12 16.95 0.20
N LYS A 51 3.42 17.81 -0.78
CA LYS A 51 2.39 18.36 -1.68
C LYS A 51 1.67 17.28 -2.49
N LEU A 52 2.40 16.28 -2.97
CA LEU A 52 1.80 15.14 -3.67
C LEU A 52 0.90 14.34 -2.74
N HIS A 53 1.35 14.11 -1.51
CA HIS A 53 0.58 13.39 -0.49
C HIS A 53 -0.76 14.09 -0.20
N ASP A 54 -0.73 15.40 0.06
CA ASP A 54 -1.94 16.20 0.33
C ASP A 54 -2.90 16.18 -0.86
N GLU A 55 -2.39 16.34 -2.07
CA GLU A 55 -3.21 16.32 -3.29
C GLU A 55 -3.89 14.95 -3.49
N LEU A 56 -3.15 13.85 -3.27
CA LEU A 56 -3.72 12.50 -3.36
C LEU A 56 -4.80 12.26 -2.29
N GLN A 57 -4.66 12.83 -1.08
CA GLN A 57 -5.72 12.77 -0.07
C GLN A 57 -6.97 13.51 -0.50
N VAL A 58 -6.83 14.71 -1.08
CA VAL A 58 -7.96 15.48 -1.61
C VAL A 58 -8.68 14.69 -2.69
N ILE A 59 -7.94 14.08 -3.63
CA ILE A 59 -8.49 13.25 -4.69
C ILE A 59 -9.21 12.02 -4.12
N TYR A 60 -8.58 11.30 -3.19
CA TYR A 60 -9.15 10.12 -2.56
C TYR A 60 -10.49 10.46 -1.88
N ASN A 61 -10.51 11.50 -1.05
CA ASN A 61 -11.72 11.91 -0.34
C ASN A 61 -12.83 12.39 -1.28
N SER A 62 -12.46 13.03 -2.39
CA SER A 62 -13.45 13.57 -3.34
C SER A 62 -14.05 12.51 -4.26
N HIS A 63 -13.25 11.53 -4.70
CA HIS A 63 -13.63 10.62 -5.76
C HIS A 63 -13.71 9.17 -5.34
N VAL A 64 -13.00 8.73 -4.31
CA VAL A 64 -12.75 7.30 -4.06
C VAL A 64 -13.39 6.84 -2.76
N ALA A 65 -13.30 7.64 -1.70
CA ALA A 65 -13.86 7.32 -0.40
C ALA A 65 -15.36 6.99 -0.52
N GLY A 66 -15.76 5.83 0.01
CA GLY A 66 -17.14 5.34 -0.02
C GLY A 66 -17.61 4.81 -1.38
N GLN A 67 -16.73 4.69 -2.38
CA GLN A 67 -17.05 4.15 -3.71
C GLN A 67 -16.21 2.90 -4.02
N PRO A 68 -16.70 1.69 -3.66
CA PRO A 68 -15.94 0.44 -3.80
C PRO A 68 -15.37 0.19 -5.20
N SER A 69 -16.13 0.50 -6.24
CA SER A 69 -15.72 0.34 -7.66
C SER A 69 -14.51 1.19 -8.07
N ARG A 70 -14.05 2.11 -7.21
CA ARG A 70 -12.92 3.01 -7.51
C ARG A 70 -11.66 2.62 -6.74
N TYR A 71 -11.75 1.74 -5.74
CA TYR A 71 -10.60 1.38 -4.90
C TYR A 71 -9.46 0.74 -5.69
N ALA A 72 -9.73 -0.23 -6.56
CA ALA A 72 -8.65 -0.87 -7.32
C ALA A 72 -7.92 0.12 -8.23
N SER A 73 -8.66 0.97 -8.93
CA SER A 73 -8.06 2.01 -9.77
C SER A 73 -7.22 3.01 -8.98
N PHE A 74 -7.64 3.37 -7.77
CA PHE A 74 -6.86 4.25 -6.91
C PHE A 74 -5.56 3.58 -6.45
N ILE A 75 -5.61 2.31 -6.05
CA ILE A 75 -4.41 1.55 -5.66
C ILE A 75 -3.44 1.44 -6.85
N ALA A 76 -3.96 1.22 -8.07
CA ALA A 76 -3.18 1.17 -9.31
C ALA A 76 -2.44 2.49 -9.59
N ILE A 77 -3.06 3.63 -9.27
CA ILE A 77 -2.44 4.97 -9.40
C ILE A 77 -1.44 5.17 -8.27
N PHE A 78 -1.84 4.90 -7.02
CA PHE A 78 -1.04 5.14 -5.82
C PHE A 78 0.29 4.39 -5.85
N ARG A 79 0.30 3.12 -6.29
CA ARG A 79 1.53 2.32 -6.34
C ARG A 79 2.64 2.97 -7.17
N ARG A 80 2.29 3.75 -8.19
CA ARG A 80 3.25 4.46 -9.05
C ARG A 80 3.95 5.60 -8.33
N PHE A 81 3.39 6.10 -7.24
CA PHE A 81 3.93 7.21 -6.44
C PHE A 81 4.62 6.77 -5.16
N VAL A 82 4.66 5.46 -4.87
CA VAL A 82 5.29 4.91 -3.66
C VAL A 82 6.75 5.37 -3.52
N THR A 83 7.49 5.45 -4.63
CA THR A 83 8.89 5.92 -4.66
C THR A 83 9.06 7.42 -4.41
N VAL A 84 8.03 8.24 -4.67
CA VAL A 84 8.05 9.70 -4.45
C VAL A 84 7.56 10.05 -3.06
N ILE A 85 6.53 9.35 -2.56
CA ILE A 85 6.04 9.53 -1.20
C ILE A 85 7.07 9.02 -0.20
N ARG A 86 7.52 7.77 -0.39
CA ARG A 86 8.61 6.98 0.24
C ARG A 86 8.84 7.06 1.76
N THR A 87 8.24 8.01 2.46
CA THR A 87 8.38 8.23 3.89
C THR A 87 7.48 7.22 4.61
N PRO A 88 8.03 6.39 5.53
CA PRO A 88 7.26 5.35 6.19
C PRO A 88 5.97 5.85 6.85
N ALA A 89 6.02 6.99 7.56
CA ALA A 89 4.84 7.57 8.20
C ALA A 89 3.68 7.86 7.21
N ARG A 90 4.00 8.44 6.04
CA ARG A 90 3.00 8.75 5.01
C ARG A 90 2.47 7.48 4.35
N LEU A 91 3.34 6.53 4.04
CA LEU A 91 2.94 5.25 3.43
C LEU A 91 2.08 4.40 4.38
N PHE A 92 2.36 4.45 5.68
CA PHE A 92 1.57 3.82 6.72
C PHE A 92 0.18 4.44 6.88
N GLN A 93 0.07 5.76 6.78
CA GLN A 93 -1.25 6.40 6.77
C GLN A 93 -2.10 5.90 5.60
N TRP A 94 -1.50 5.76 4.41
CA TRP A 94 -2.18 5.19 3.25
C TRP A 94 -2.54 3.72 3.43
N TRP A 95 -1.67 2.94 4.07
CA TRP A 95 -1.95 1.57 4.44
C TRP A 95 -3.22 1.46 5.31
N ASP A 96 -3.37 2.33 6.31
CA ASP A 96 -4.53 2.31 7.21
C ASP A 96 -5.82 2.70 6.46
N ILE A 97 -5.77 3.77 5.66
CA ILE A 97 -6.91 4.26 4.86
C ILE A 97 -7.40 3.18 3.87
N MET A 98 -6.47 2.54 3.17
CA MET A 98 -6.81 1.58 2.13
C MET A 98 -7.07 0.17 2.70
N GLY A 99 -6.44 -0.20 3.81
CA GLY A 99 -6.55 -1.52 4.42
C GLY A 99 -8.00 -1.86 4.77
N GLU A 100 -8.67 -0.99 5.52
CA GLU A 100 -10.09 -1.17 5.87
C GLU A 100 -10.97 -1.26 4.60
N SER A 101 -10.73 -0.37 3.64
CA SER A 101 -11.46 -0.33 2.37
C SER A 101 -11.28 -1.64 1.55
N VAL A 102 -10.08 -2.20 1.53
CA VAL A 102 -9.77 -3.47 0.85
C VAL A 102 -10.47 -4.63 1.55
N GLU A 103 -10.35 -4.72 2.87
CA GLU A 103 -10.94 -5.83 3.63
C GLU A 103 -12.46 -5.90 3.49
N MET A 104 -13.14 -4.76 3.57
CA MET A 104 -14.61 -4.72 3.46
C MET A 104 -15.13 -5.00 2.05
N ASN A 105 -14.33 -4.75 1.01
CA ASN A 105 -14.80 -4.74 -0.38
C ASN A 105 -14.11 -5.76 -1.29
N ALA A 106 -13.17 -6.55 -0.77
CA ALA A 106 -12.39 -7.54 -1.52
C ALA A 106 -13.23 -8.55 -2.33
N VAL A 107 -14.46 -8.85 -1.88
CA VAL A 107 -15.38 -9.77 -2.56
C VAL A 107 -16.20 -9.07 -3.66
N GLN A 108 -16.46 -7.77 -3.51
CA GLN A 108 -17.34 -7.00 -4.38
C GLN A 108 -16.61 -6.37 -5.56
N GLU A 109 -15.35 -5.97 -5.34
CA GLU A 109 -14.53 -5.30 -6.34
C GLU A 109 -13.60 -6.31 -7.02
N LYS A 110 -13.77 -6.46 -8.33
CA LYS A 110 -12.94 -7.35 -9.14
C LYS A 110 -11.62 -6.66 -9.48
N GLY A 111 -10.54 -7.17 -8.89
CA GLY A 111 -9.17 -6.67 -9.13
C GLY A 111 -8.56 -6.05 -7.88
N LEU A 112 -9.37 -5.65 -6.89
CA LEU A 112 -8.91 -5.04 -5.64
C LEU A 112 -7.90 -5.90 -4.88
N LEU A 113 -8.14 -7.20 -4.82
CA LEU A 113 -7.20 -8.14 -4.19
C LEU A 113 -5.87 -8.25 -4.95
N GLU A 114 -5.92 -8.29 -6.28
CA GLU A 114 -4.72 -8.36 -7.11
C GLU A 114 -3.90 -7.07 -7.00
N GLU A 115 -4.60 -5.93 -7.08
CA GLU A 115 -4.01 -4.61 -7.03
C GLU A 115 -3.47 -4.28 -5.63
N SER A 116 -4.13 -4.72 -4.56
CA SER A 116 -3.64 -4.57 -3.19
C SER A 116 -2.45 -5.50 -2.88
N ALA A 117 -2.44 -6.72 -3.42
CA ALA A 117 -1.29 -7.62 -3.32
C ALA A 117 -0.05 -7.04 -4.03
N ALA A 118 -0.24 -6.51 -5.25
CA ALA A 118 0.82 -5.81 -5.98
C ALA A 118 1.35 -4.60 -5.19
N GLY A 119 0.45 -3.75 -4.68
CA GLY A 119 0.84 -2.59 -3.88
C GLY A 119 1.57 -2.96 -2.59
N THR A 120 1.17 -4.06 -1.92
CA THR A 120 1.86 -4.57 -0.74
C THR A 120 3.28 -5.01 -1.08
N MET A 121 3.47 -5.70 -2.21
CA MET A 121 4.81 -6.09 -2.67
C MET A 121 5.68 -4.87 -2.98
N ASP A 122 5.15 -3.85 -3.64
CA ASP A 122 5.86 -2.60 -3.93
C ASP A 122 6.33 -1.91 -2.64
N LEU A 123 5.49 -1.88 -1.60
CA LEU A 123 5.84 -1.35 -0.27
C LEU A 123 6.93 -2.18 0.43
N LEU A 124 6.86 -3.51 0.35
CA LEU A 124 7.92 -4.36 0.92
C LEU A 124 9.27 -4.11 0.25
N MET A 125 9.29 -3.86 -1.07
CA MET A 125 10.51 -3.52 -1.81
C MET A 125 11.07 -2.14 -1.43
N MET A 126 10.25 -1.21 -0.94
CA MET A 126 10.73 0.10 -0.46
C MET A 126 11.58 0.02 0.81
N GLY A 127 11.45 -1.05 1.60
CA GLY A 127 12.29 -1.21 2.80
C GLY A 127 13.77 -1.33 2.47
N ASP A 128 14.13 -1.93 1.32
CA ASP A 128 15.52 -2.01 0.88
C ASP A 128 16.08 -0.61 0.53
N VAL A 129 15.26 0.26 -0.07
CA VAL A 129 15.61 1.65 -0.37
C VAL A 129 15.80 2.45 0.93
N TYR A 130 14.89 2.26 1.89
CA TYR A 130 14.97 2.91 3.20
C TYR A 130 16.21 2.47 4.00
N GLU A 131 16.53 1.18 4.02
CA GLU A 131 17.74 0.61 4.64
C GLU A 131 19.01 1.26 4.04
N GLN A 132 19.08 1.37 2.71
CA GLN A 132 20.21 1.95 1.99
C GLN A 132 20.40 3.45 2.28
N GLU A 133 19.32 4.23 2.27
CA GLU A 133 19.38 5.68 2.49
C GLU A 133 19.70 6.04 3.95
N ASN A 134 19.20 5.26 4.91
CA ASN A 134 19.39 5.53 6.34
C ASN A 134 20.63 4.85 6.93
N LYS A 135 21.41 4.11 6.11
CA LYS A 135 22.57 3.31 6.56
C LYS A 135 22.22 2.39 7.74
N ALA A 136 20.97 1.94 7.77
CA ALA A 136 20.42 1.11 8.84
C ALA A 136 20.70 -0.36 8.52
N ASP A 137 21.99 -0.71 8.41
CA ASP A 137 22.43 -2.05 8.01
C ASP A 137 21.90 -3.09 9.02
N GLY A 138 21.04 -3.99 8.55
CA GLY A 138 20.38 -5.00 9.38
C GLY A 138 19.14 -4.54 10.16
N ALA A 139 18.64 -3.32 9.97
CA ALA A 139 17.36 -2.92 10.55
C ALA A 139 16.20 -3.69 9.90
N VAL A 140 15.22 -4.08 10.72
CA VAL A 140 14.01 -4.75 10.23
C VAL A 140 13.26 -3.79 9.32
N ASN A 141 12.90 -4.27 8.12
CA ASN A 141 12.09 -3.51 7.17
C ASN A 141 10.77 -3.09 7.85
N PRO A 142 10.50 -1.77 8.01
CA PRO A 142 9.37 -1.28 8.79
C PRO A 142 8.02 -1.68 8.16
N PHE A 143 7.96 -1.84 6.82
CA PHE A 143 6.77 -2.30 6.13
C PHE A 143 6.52 -3.79 6.38
N ALA A 144 7.58 -4.60 6.44
CA ALA A 144 7.47 -6.02 6.76
C ALA A 144 7.05 -6.24 8.22
N GLU A 145 7.61 -5.46 9.15
CA GLU A 145 7.22 -5.46 10.56
C GLU A 145 5.74 -5.10 10.72
N ARG A 146 5.28 -4.02 10.07
CA ARG A 146 3.88 -3.62 10.14
C ARG A 146 2.93 -4.66 9.54
N LEU A 147 3.29 -5.27 8.41
CA LEU A 147 2.50 -6.36 7.82
C LEU A 147 2.42 -7.56 8.75
N TYR A 148 3.53 -7.91 9.41
CA TYR A 148 3.58 -8.98 10.39
C TYR A 148 2.72 -8.68 11.62
N LEU A 149 2.81 -7.47 12.17
CA LEU A 149 1.98 -7.02 13.30
C LEU A 149 0.48 -7.05 12.96
N ALA A 150 0.10 -6.55 11.78
CA ALA A 150 -1.30 -6.59 11.32
C ALA A 150 -1.81 -8.03 11.18
N TRP A 151 -0.97 -8.93 10.65
CA TRP A 151 -1.30 -10.35 10.56
C TRP A 151 -1.44 -10.98 11.96
N MET A 152 -0.53 -10.69 12.88
CA MET A 152 -0.62 -11.20 14.26
C MET A 152 -1.84 -10.69 15.01
N ASP A 153 -2.20 -9.42 14.85
CA ASP A 153 -3.39 -8.85 15.50
C ASP A 153 -4.67 -9.56 15.04
N LYS A 154 -4.78 -9.80 13.73
CA LYS A 154 -5.91 -10.50 13.10
C LYS A 154 -5.98 -11.99 13.43
N HIS A 155 -4.85 -12.61 13.76
CA HIS A 155 -4.74 -14.06 14.03
C HIS A 155 -4.31 -14.39 15.46
N ARG A 156 -4.37 -13.43 16.39
CA ARG A 156 -4.19 -13.72 17.80
C ARG A 156 -5.29 -14.70 18.20
N PRO A 157 -4.96 -15.89 18.75
CA PRO A 157 -6.00 -16.76 19.26
C PRO A 157 -6.77 -15.99 20.32
N ILE A 158 -8.06 -15.80 20.09
CA ILE A 158 -9.01 -15.37 21.11
C ILE A 158 -9.09 -16.52 22.10
N GLU A 159 -8.14 -16.60 23.03
CA GLU A 159 -8.38 -17.32 24.26
C GLU A 159 -9.46 -16.53 25.00
N SER A 160 -10.62 -17.16 25.20
CA SER A 160 -11.83 -16.69 25.86
C SER A 160 -12.82 -15.83 25.05
N SER A 161 -13.74 -16.51 24.36
CA SER A 161 -15.19 -16.40 24.63
C SER A 161 -15.93 -17.53 23.90
N GLN A 162 -16.65 -18.33 24.68
CA GLN A 162 -17.54 -19.38 24.20
C GLN A 162 -18.67 -18.80 23.33
N GLY A 163 -19.03 -19.48 22.23
CA GLY A 163 -20.33 -19.33 21.58
C GLY A 163 -20.28 -19.18 20.06
N ASP A 164 -20.98 -20.09 19.39
CA ASP A 164 -21.36 -20.13 17.97
C ASP A 164 -20.31 -20.52 16.91
N GLU A 165 -20.41 -21.79 16.50
CA GLU A 165 -19.86 -22.41 15.28
C GLU A 165 -20.48 -21.84 13.97
N SER A 166 -20.63 -20.52 13.85
CA SER A 166 -21.13 -19.91 12.61
C SER A 166 -20.38 -18.64 12.23
N ASP A 167 -19.10 -18.78 11.91
CA ASP A 167 -18.54 -18.21 10.68
C ASP A 167 -17.09 -18.71 10.56
N ILE A 168 -16.86 -19.78 9.80
CA ILE A 168 -15.53 -20.06 9.23
C ILE A 168 -15.34 -19.07 8.08
N GLY A 169 -15.39 -17.78 8.42
CA GLY A 169 -14.96 -16.66 7.62
C GLY A 169 -13.47 -16.45 7.86
N GLY A 170 -12.67 -17.47 7.52
CA GLY A 170 -11.23 -17.31 7.23
C GLY A 170 -11.13 -16.43 6.00
N GLY A 171 -11.34 -15.13 6.20
CA GLY A 171 -11.66 -14.16 5.15
C GLY A 171 -10.53 -14.07 4.15
N SER A 172 -10.91 -14.10 2.87
CA SER A 172 -10.22 -13.83 1.60
C SER A 172 -8.80 -13.19 1.65
N THR A 173 -8.49 -12.34 2.63
CA THR A 173 -7.20 -11.67 2.85
C THR A 173 -6.12 -12.49 3.59
N GLU A 174 -6.46 -13.58 4.28
CA GLU A 174 -5.49 -14.40 5.04
C GLU A 174 -4.41 -15.02 4.13
N ARG A 175 -4.85 -15.68 3.05
CA ARG A 175 -3.94 -16.40 2.14
C ARG A 175 -2.93 -15.46 1.47
N PRO A 176 -3.34 -14.32 0.88
CA PRO A 176 -2.40 -13.36 0.30
C PRO A 176 -1.35 -12.83 1.29
N MET A 177 -1.77 -12.47 2.52
CA MET A 177 -0.84 -11.96 3.54
C MET A 177 0.18 -13.04 3.96
N ARG A 178 -0.29 -14.26 4.22
CA ARG A 178 0.58 -15.40 4.58
C ARG A 178 1.57 -15.72 3.46
N GLU A 179 1.11 -15.78 2.20
CA GLU A 179 1.97 -16.07 1.06
C GLU A 179 3.02 -14.98 0.83
N GLY A 180 2.64 -13.70 0.99
CA GLY A 180 3.57 -12.56 0.95
C GLY A 180 4.67 -12.65 2.01
N LEU A 181 4.30 -12.91 3.27
CA LEU A 181 5.25 -13.08 4.38
C LEU A 181 6.19 -14.29 4.17
N ILE A 182 5.66 -15.40 3.65
CA ILE A 182 6.47 -16.59 3.33
C ILE A 182 7.43 -16.29 2.18
N ALA A 183 6.97 -15.66 1.11
CA ALA A 183 7.80 -15.28 -0.04
C ALA A 183 8.90 -14.29 0.36
N TRP A 184 8.57 -13.30 1.18
CA TRP A 184 9.52 -12.31 1.70
C TRP A 184 10.57 -12.96 2.59
N GLY A 185 10.17 -13.73 3.61
CA GLY A 185 11.15 -14.35 4.49
C GLY A 185 11.96 -15.48 3.84
N LYS A 186 11.51 -16.04 2.70
CA LYS A 186 12.33 -16.94 1.87
C LYS A 186 13.46 -16.16 1.18
N LYS A 187 13.25 -14.89 0.84
CA LYS A 187 14.27 -13.99 0.29
C LYS A 187 15.22 -13.42 1.36
N LYS A 188 14.74 -13.18 2.60
CA LYS A 188 15.57 -12.71 3.73
C LYS A 188 15.43 -13.58 4.99
N PRO A 189 16.11 -14.75 5.05
CA PRO A 189 15.96 -15.70 6.16
C PRO A 189 16.49 -15.21 7.52
N LYS A 190 17.48 -14.30 7.54
CA LYS A 190 18.03 -13.74 8.80
C LYS A 190 17.05 -12.79 9.50
N VAL A 191 16.46 -11.86 8.75
CA VAL A 191 15.51 -10.85 9.28
C VAL A 191 14.21 -11.49 9.79
N ARG A 192 13.77 -12.61 9.19
CA ARG A 192 12.65 -13.40 9.73
C ARG A 192 12.94 -13.93 11.13
N PHE A 193 14.18 -14.37 11.38
CA PHE A 193 14.60 -14.89 12.68
C PHE A 193 14.61 -13.78 13.73
N ASP A 194 15.18 -12.62 13.40
CA ASP A 194 15.24 -11.46 14.31
C ASP A 194 13.84 -10.90 14.66
N LEU A 195 12.91 -10.84 13.69
CA LEU A 195 11.51 -10.47 13.93
C LEU A 195 10.80 -11.41 14.92
N SER A 196 11.08 -12.71 14.82
CA SER A 196 10.50 -13.74 15.68
C SER A 196 11.10 -13.69 17.09
N ASP A 197 12.41 -13.47 17.18
CA ASP A 197 13.16 -13.42 18.45
C ASP A 197 12.82 -12.15 19.26
N ASN A 198 12.73 -10.99 18.62
CA ASN A 198 12.39 -9.73 19.28
C ASN A 198 10.96 -9.71 19.88
N HIS A 199 10.03 -10.47 19.28
CA HIS A 199 8.67 -10.64 19.81
C HIS A 199 8.56 -11.75 20.87
N LEU A 200 9.42 -12.76 20.84
CA LEU A 200 9.53 -13.79 21.89
C LEU A 200 10.27 -13.27 23.14
N GLY A 201 11.14 -12.26 23.00
CA GLY A 201 11.84 -11.61 24.10
C GLY A 201 11.03 -10.55 24.86
N ALA A 202 9.94 -10.03 24.29
CA ALA A 202 9.10 -9.01 24.90
C ALA A 202 7.99 -9.55 25.84
N THR A 203 7.90 -10.87 26.00
CA THR A 203 6.90 -11.57 26.84
C THR A 203 7.50 -12.25 28.08
N CYS A 204 8.67 -11.82 28.55
CA CYS A 204 9.22 -12.21 29.86
C CYS A 204 9.24 -11.06 30.85
#